data_AF-A0A961J1T3-F1
#
_entry.id   AF-A0A961J1T3-F1
#
_cell.length_a   1.000
_cell.length_b   1.000
_cell.length_c   1.000
_cell.angle_alpha   90.00
_cell.angle_beta   90.00
_cell.angle_gamma   90.00
#
_symmetry.space_group_name_H-M   'P 1'
#
loop_
_entity.id
_entity.type
_entity.pdbx_description
1 polymer ?
#
loop_
_entity_poly.entity_id
_entity_poly.type
_entity_poly.pdbx_seq_one_letter_code
_entity_poly.pdbx_strand_id
1 'polypeptide(L)'
;MRILLHIGLPYCGAEALQSLLDAKRGRLEKSGILYSRVLGRKNHTRLYMAVSDPGHIDPLRHARGFARSAAQERLARAVAGD
;
A
#
# COMPACT_ATOMS: atom_id res chain seq x y z
N MET A 1 1.30 10.51 -16.80
CA MET A 1 2.08 9.55 -15.98
C MET A 1 1.13 8.45 -15.53
N ARG A 2 1.43 7.17 -15.78
CA ARG A 2 0.53 6.04 -15.46
C ARG A 2 1.12 5.21 -14.33
N ILE A 3 0.48 5.23 -13.17
CA ILE A 3 0.85 4.39 -12.01
C ILE A 3 -0.13 3.21 -11.98
N LEU A 4 0.37 1.99 -12.12
CA LEU A 4 -0.40 0.78 -11.84
C LEU A 4 -0.07 0.30 -10.43
N LEU A 5 -0.94 0.61 -9.48
CA LEU A 5 -0.82 0.20 -8.09
C LEU A 5 -1.59 -1.10 -7.87
N HIS A 6 -0.88 -2.19 -7.61
CA HIS A 6 -1.49 -3.45 -7.18
C HIS A 6 -1.44 -3.54 -5.66
N ILE A 7 -2.62 -3.59 -5.02
CA ILE A 7 -2.74 -3.75 -3.57
C ILE A 7 -3.35 -5.12 -3.32
N GLY A 8 -2.51 -6.11 -3.04
CA GLY A 8 -2.97 -7.37 -2.47
C GLY A 8 -3.12 -7.22 -0.96
N LEU A 9 -4.33 -7.35 -0.46
CA LEU A 9 -4.59 -7.46 0.97
C LEU A 9 -3.90 -8.74 1.49
N PRO A 10 -3.09 -8.67 2.56
CA PRO A 10 -2.65 -9.87 3.28
C PRO A 10 -3.90 -10.67 3.70
N TYR A 11 -3.84 -11.99 3.63
CA TYR A 11 -4.92 -12.92 4.01
C TYR A 11 -6.12 -12.98 3.06
N CYS A 12 -5.98 -12.42 1.84
CA CYS A 12 -6.96 -12.56 0.76
C CYS A 12 -6.46 -13.47 -0.38
N GLY A 13 -5.53 -14.40 -0.09
CA GLY A 13 -5.04 -15.40 -1.05
C GLY A 13 -3.94 -14.89 -2.00
N ALA A 14 -3.33 -13.74 -1.70
CA ALA A 14 -2.29 -13.12 -2.53
C ALA A 14 -0.86 -13.29 -1.98
N GLU A 15 -0.65 -14.05 -0.89
CA GLU A 15 0.63 -14.16 -0.19
C GLU A 15 1.75 -14.71 -1.08
N ALA A 16 1.44 -15.73 -1.87
CA ALA A 16 2.38 -16.33 -2.82
C ALA A 16 2.78 -15.31 -3.90
N LEU A 17 1.80 -14.55 -4.42
CA LEU A 17 2.04 -13.48 -5.39
C LEU A 17 2.90 -12.36 -4.78
N GLN A 18 2.55 -11.85 -3.60
CA GLN A 18 3.30 -10.78 -2.92
C GLN A 18 4.73 -11.22 -2.56
N SER A 19 4.93 -12.49 -2.22
CA SER A 19 6.26 -13.05 -1.97
C SER A 19 7.09 -13.16 -3.25
N LEU A 20 6.48 -13.59 -4.35
CA LEU A 20 7.15 -13.66 -5.66
C LEU A 20 7.53 -12.27 -6.18
N LEU A 21 6.64 -11.29 -6.05
CA LEU A 21 6.88 -9.91 -6.47
C LEU A 21 7.98 -9.25 -5.61
N ASP A 22 7.99 -9.46 -4.30
CA ASP A 22 9.07 -8.97 -3.42
C ASP A 22 10.42 -9.59 -3.79
N ALA A 23 10.46 -10.91 -4.02
CA ALA A 23 11.68 -11.62 -4.41
C ALA A 23 12.23 -11.16 -5.77
N LYS A 24 11.34 -10.80 -6.71
CA LYS A 24 11.70 -10.36 -8.07
C LYS A 24 11.83 -8.84 -8.22
N ARG A 25 11.80 -8.06 -7.13
CA ARG A 25 11.75 -6.59 -7.14
C ARG A 25 12.80 -5.95 -8.06
N GLY A 26 14.07 -6.36 -7.96
CA GLY A 26 15.12 -5.81 -8.82
C GLY A 26 14.94 -6.10 -10.31
N ARG A 27 14.27 -7.21 -10.67
CA ARG A 27 13.90 -7.50 -12.07
C ARG A 27 12.71 -6.65 -12.52
N LEU A 28 11.73 -6.44 -11.64
CA LEU A 28 10.58 -5.58 -11.92
C LEU A 28 11.03 -4.13 -12.17
N GLU A 29 11.94 -3.62 -11.35
CA GLU A 29 12.51 -2.28 -11.49
C GLU A 29 13.21 -2.09 -12.84
N LYS A 30 14.02 -3.08 -13.26
CA LYS A 30 14.65 -3.10 -14.60
C LYS A 30 13.64 -3.08 -15.76
N SER A 31 12.41 -3.52 -15.53
CA SER A 31 11.30 -3.45 -16.49
C SER A 31 10.41 -2.21 -16.33
N GLY A 32 10.81 -1.24 -15.49
CA GLY A 32 10.03 -0.03 -15.22
C GLY A 32 8.83 -0.25 -14.29
N ILE A 33 8.76 -1.40 -13.61
CA ILE A 33 7.69 -1.75 -12.68
C ILE A 33 8.20 -1.55 -11.26
N LEU A 34 7.57 -0.63 -10.52
CA LEU A 34 7.88 -0.41 -9.11
C LEU A 34 6.94 -1.23 -8.24
N TYR A 35 7.53 -2.09 -7.43
CA TYR A 35 6.85 -2.73 -6.31
C TYR A 35 7.21 -1.93 -5.05
N SER A 36 6.23 -1.52 -4.24
CA SER A 36 6.47 -0.60 -3.12
C SER A 36 7.10 -1.30 -1.91
N ARG A 37 7.94 -0.58 -1.15
CA ARG A 37 8.49 -0.99 0.15
C ARG A 37 7.85 -0.23 1.31
N VAL A 38 7.08 0.80 0.99
CA VAL A 38 6.60 1.79 1.94
C VAL A 38 5.64 1.13 2.93
N LEU A 39 5.93 1.33 4.21
CA LEU A 39 5.19 0.73 5.32
C LEU A 39 5.08 -0.82 5.27
N GLY A 40 6.01 -1.48 4.56
CA GLY A 40 6.13 -2.94 4.50
C GLY A 40 6.50 -3.47 3.12
N ARG A 41 7.29 -4.55 3.08
CA ARG A 41 7.78 -5.15 1.81
C ARG A 41 6.72 -5.93 1.02
N LYS A 42 5.68 -6.40 1.72
CA LYS A 42 4.63 -7.31 1.18
C LYS A 42 3.20 -6.90 1.54
N ASN A 43 3.02 -5.82 2.31
CA ASN A 43 1.72 -5.37 2.78
C ASN A 43 1.48 -3.93 2.33
N HIS A 44 0.73 -3.76 1.24
CA HIS A 44 0.43 -2.45 0.67
C HIS A 44 -0.92 -1.89 1.14
N THR A 45 -1.54 -2.53 2.11
CA THR A 45 -2.81 -2.07 2.69
C THR A 45 -2.70 -0.67 3.28
N ARG A 46 -1.57 -0.38 3.94
CA ARG A 46 -1.30 0.95 4.51
C ARG A 46 -1.04 2.01 3.45
N LEU A 47 -0.35 1.64 2.37
CA LEU A 47 -0.17 2.52 1.22
C LEU A 47 -1.53 2.85 0.58
N TYR A 48 -2.38 1.85 0.34
CA TYR A 48 -3.74 2.06 -0.14
C TYR A 48 -4.53 3.03 0.73
N MET A 49 -4.58 2.77 2.04
CA MET A 49 -5.28 3.64 2.99
C MET A 49 -4.68 5.04 3.05
N ALA A 50 -3.40 5.25 2.73
CA ALA A 50 -2.76 6.56 2.76
C ALA A 50 -3.09 7.42 1.53
N VAL A 51 -3.35 6.79 0.38
CA VAL A 51 -3.52 7.48 -0.91
C VAL A 51 -4.98 7.60 -1.36
N SER A 52 -5.93 6.91 -0.72
CA SER A 52 -7.37 7.07 -1.01
C SER A 52 -7.92 8.42 -0.52
N ASP A 53 -9.09 8.83 -1.04
CA ASP A 53 -9.73 10.11 -0.70
C ASP A 53 -9.99 10.23 0.82
N PRO A 54 -9.40 11.22 1.51
CA PRO A 54 -9.57 11.37 2.96
C PRO A 54 -11.00 11.72 3.41
N GLY A 55 -11.82 12.30 2.53
CA GLY A 55 -13.22 12.60 2.78
C GLY A 55 -14.13 11.37 2.68
N HIS A 56 -13.65 10.30 2.05
CA HIS A 56 -14.38 9.04 1.92
C HIS A 56 -13.77 7.97 2.83
N ILE A 57 -14.35 7.79 4.02
CA ILE A 57 -13.90 6.76 4.96
C ILE A 57 -14.40 5.39 4.50
N ASP A 58 -13.53 4.66 3.79
CA ASP A 58 -13.83 3.30 3.38
C ASP A 58 -13.85 2.31 4.58
N PRO A 59 -14.55 1.15 4.45
CA PRO A 59 -14.66 0.18 5.53
C PRO A 59 -13.31 -0.33 6.06
N LEU A 60 -12.28 -0.37 5.23
CA LEU A 60 -10.95 -0.83 5.63
C LEU A 60 -10.25 0.20 6.51
N ARG A 61 -10.33 1.50 6.17
CA ARG A 61 -9.87 2.58 7.06
C ARG A 61 -10.62 2.57 8.39
N HIS A 62 -11.93 2.41 8.36
CA HIS A 62 -12.73 2.33 9.58
C HIS A 62 -12.29 1.15 10.45
N ALA A 63 -12.27 -0.07 9.90
CA ALA A 63 -11.90 -1.30 10.61
C ALA A 63 -10.47 -1.30 11.15
N ARG A 64 -9.57 -0.49 10.57
CA ARG A 64 -8.15 -0.42 10.95
C ARG A 64 -7.79 0.80 11.81
N GLY A 65 -8.78 1.61 12.24
CA GLY A 65 -8.56 2.75 13.14
C GLY A 65 -8.08 4.03 12.45
N PHE A 66 -8.28 4.15 11.14
CA PHE A 66 -7.91 5.31 10.32
C PHE A 66 -9.12 6.17 9.89
N ALA A 67 -10.26 6.05 10.56
CA ALA A 67 -11.44 6.88 10.24
C ALA A 67 -11.22 8.38 10.53
N ARG A 68 -10.47 8.72 11.59
CA ARG A 68 -10.26 10.12 12.03
C ARG A 68 -9.19 10.82 11.19
N SER A 69 -9.41 12.08 10.84
CA SER A 69 -8.48 12.92 10.04
C SER A 69 -7.04 12.87 10.56
N ALA A 70 -6.83 13.06 11.87
CA ALA A 70 -5.49 13.02 12.47
C ALA A 70 -4.75 11.69 12.27
N ALA A 71 -5.49 10.56 12.22
CA ALA A 71 -4.89 9.25 11.95
C ALA A 71 -4.53 9.10 10.46
N GLN A 72 -5.38 9.61 9.57
CA GLN A 72 -5.12 9.63 8.13
C GLN A 72 -3.92 10.49 7.77
N GLU A 73 -3.83 11.70 8.32
CA GLU A 73 -2.70 12.59 8.11
C GLU A 73 -1.38 11.98 8.60
N ARG A 74 -1.39 11.33 9.78
CA ARG A 74 -0.22 10.62 10.29
C ARG A 74 0.21 9.50 9.36
N LEU A 75 -0.76 8.75 8.80
CA LEU A 75 -0.48 7.68 7.85
C LEU A 75 0.10 8.24 6.54
N ALA A 76 -0.47 9.33 6.01
CA ALA A 76 0.01 9.98 4.80
C ALA A 76 1.45 10.51 4.97
N ARG A 77 1.75 11.17 6.11
CA ARG A 77 3.12 11.62 6.42
C ARG A 77 4.11 10.45 6.52
N ALA A 78 3.70 9.35 7.15
CA ALA A 78 4.54 8.15 7.25
C ALA A 78 4.83 7.51 5.89
N VAL A 79 3.90 7.60 4.93
CA VAL A 79 4.12 7.15 3.55
C VAL A 79 5.02 8.10 2.76
N ALA A 80 4.88 9.42 2.96
CA ALA A 80 5.64 10.41 2.21
C ALA A 80 7.11 10.52 2.63
N GLY A 81 7.46 10.09 3.85
CA GLY A 81 8.83 10.15 4.38
C GLY A 81 9.69 8.90 4.13
N ASP A 82 9.18 7.92 3.39
CA ASP A 82 9.77 6.59 3.14
C ASP A 82 10.10 6.43 1.64
#